data_AF-A0A6S6UDJ5-F1
#
_entry.id   AF-A0A6S6UDJ5-F1
#
_cell.length_a   1.000
_cell.length_b   1.000
_cell.length_c   1.000
_cell.angle_alpha   90.00
_cell.angle_beta   90.00
_cell.angle_gamma   90.00
#
_symmetry.space_group_name_H-M   'P 1'
#
loop_
_entity.id
_entity.type
_entity.pdbx_description
1 polymer ?
#
loop_
_entity_poly.entity_id
_entity_poly.type
_entity_poly.pdbx_seq_one_letter_code
_entity_poly.pdbx_strand_id
1 'polypeptide(L)' 'MEDVNLIGESIKFMVLGMSVVFLFLLILVQVVKLQAAIIGKFFPEVEPEIKSTTSVDNDEAQRTAAIIAAVTEFRKK' A
#
# COMPACT_ATOMS: atom_id res chain seq x y z
N MET A 1 19.87 -17.49 50.93
CA MET A 1 19.03 -18.28 50.00
C MET A 1 17.68 -17.60 49.73
N GLU A 2 17.25 -16.62 50.54
CA GLU A 2 16.02 -15.83 50.26
C GLU A 2 16.19 -14.78 49.15
N ASP A 3 17.36 -14.12 49.03
CA ASP A 3 17.57 -13.04 48.03
C ASP A 3 17.49 -13.53 46.58
N VAL A 4 17.97 -14.76 46.32
CA VAL A 4 17.87 -15.39 44.98
C VAL A 4 16.43 -15.68 44.58
N ASN A 5 15.52 -15.81 45.56
CA ASN A 5 14.10 -16.02 45.27
C ASN A 5 13.44 -14.71 44.81
N LEU A 6 13.76 -13.57 45.44
CA LEU A 6 13.23 -12.25 45.06
C LEU A 6 13.74 -11.80 43.69
N ILE A 7 15.02 -12.04 43.39
CA ILE A 7 15.59 -11.72 42.06
C ILE A 7 14.97 -12.61 40.97
N GLY A 8 14.75 -13.89 41.27
CA GLY A 8 14.08 -14.81 40.35
C GLY A 8 12.63 -14.44 40.09
N GLU A 9 11.93 -13.95 41.12
CA GLU A 9 10.53 -13.53 41.02
C GLU A 9 10.37 -12.24 40.22
N SER A 10 11.26 -11.26 40.41
CA SER A 10 11.27 -10.01 39.64
C SER A 10 11.57 -10.23 38.16
N ILE A 11 12.46 -11.17 37.80
CA ILE A 11 12.69 -11.56 36.40
C ILE A 11 11.44 -12.19 35.77
N LYS A 12 10.70 -13.02 36.51
CA LYS A 12 9.43 -13.59 36.03
C LYS A 12 8.41 -12.49 35.72
N PHE A 13 8.28 -11.50 36.60
CA PHE A 13 7.40 -10.36 36.36
C PHE A 13 7.85 -9.48 35.19
N MET A 14 9.16 -9.30 34.98
CA MET A 14 9.69 -8.58 33.80
C MET A 14 9.33 -9.29 32.50
N VAL A 15 9.55 -10.60 32.41
CA VAL A 15 9.21 -11.40 31.22
C VAL A 15 7.70 -11.45 31.01
N LEU A 16 6.92 -11.60 32.08
CA LEU A 16 5.46 -11.58 32.02
C LEU A 16 4.94 -10.22 31.50
N GLY A 17 5.44 -9.12 32.04
CA GLY A 17 5.07 -7.77 31.60
C GLY A 17 5.42 -7.52 30.14
N MET A 18 6.65 -7.85 29.72
CA MET A 18 7.08 -7.69 28.33
C MET A 18 6.26 -8.54 27.36
N SER A 19 5.99 -9.81 27.71
CA SER A 19 5.23 -10.71 26.84
C SER A 19 3.79 -10.26 26.66
N VAL A 20 3.12 -9.79 27.73
CA VAL A 20 1.76 -9.26 27.65
C VAL A 20 1.69 -8.03 26.76
N VAL A 21 2.62 -7.07 26.93
CA VAL A 21 2.69 -5.88 26.09
C VAL A 21 2.98 -6.25 24.63
N PHE A 22 3.91 -7.18 24.39
CA PHE A 22 4.23 -7.64 23.04
C PHE A 22 3.02 -8.29 22.35
N LEU A 23 2.31 -9.18 23.05
CA LEU A 23 1.08 -9.80 22.54
C LEU A 23 0.00 -8.75 22.24
N PHE A 24 -0.15 -7.76 23.11
CA PHE A 24 -1.09 -6.67 22.90
C PHE A 24 -0.77 -5.88 21.62
N LEU A 25 0.49 -5.50 21.41
CA LEU A 25 0.92 -4.83 20.18
C LEU A 25 0.74 -5.71 18.94
N LEU A 26 1.02 -7.01 19.05
CA LEU A 26 0.82 -7.97 17.96
C LEU A 26 -0.66 -8.03 17.55
N ILE A 27 -1.57 -8.05 18.53
CA ILE A 27 -3.01 -7.99 18.27
C ILE A 27 -3.39 -6.66 17.59
N LEU A 28 -2.86 -5.52 18.06
CA LEU A 28 -3.12 -4.22 17.42
C LEU A 28 -2.69 -4.20 15.95
N VAL A 29 -1.50 -4.72 15.65
CA VAL A 29 -1.03 -4.83 14.26
C VAL A 29 -1.97 -5.70 13.43
N GLN A 30 -2.45 -6.83 13.97
CA GLN A 30 -3.42 -7.68 13.28
C GLN A 30 -4.75 -6.97 13.02
N VAL A 31 -5.25 -6.19 13.98
CA VAL A 31 -6.48 -5.39 13.82
C VAL A 31 -6.30 -4.35 12.72
N VAL A 32 -5.18 -3.62 12.70
CA VAL A 32 -4.89 -2.63 11.64
C VAL A 32 -4.80 -3.31 10.28
N LYS A 33 -4.17 -4.48 10.18
CA LYS A 33 -4.12 -5.26 8.93
C LYS A 33 -5.51 -5.72 8.49
N LEU A 34 -6.37 -6.14 9.43
CA LEU A 34 -7.74 -6.51 9.14
C LEU A 34 -8.55 -5.31 8.64
N GLN A 35 -8.41 -4.15 9.27
CA GLN A 35 -9.01 -2.90 8.81
C GLN A 35 -8.55 -2.57 7.38
N ALA A 36 -7.24 -2.63 7.11
CA ALA A 36 -6.69 -2.39 5.77
C ALA A 36 -7.25 -3.36 4.72
N ALA A 37 -7.40 -4.65 5.06
CA ALA A 37 -7.98 -5.64 4.16
C ALA A 37 -9.47 -5.40 3.89
N ILE A 38 -10.23 -4.99 4.91
CA ILE A 38 -11.64 -4.61 4.76
C ILE A 38 -11.75 -3.37 3.87
N ILE A 39 -10.97 -2.33 4.16
CA ILE A 39 -10.97 -1.09 3.38
C ILE A 39 -10.62 -1.37 1.92
N GLY A 40 -9.53 -2.09 1.63
CA GLY A 40 -9.15 -2.41 0.25
C GLY A 40 -10.17 -3.27 -0.50
N LYS A 41 -10.97 -4.08 0.21
CA LYS A 41 -12.02 -4.91 -0.41
C LYS A 41 -13.30 -4.12 -0.69
N PHE A 42 -13.74 -3.25 0.23
CA PHE A 42 -15.02 -2.54 0.13
C PHE A 42 -14.89 -1.13 -0.47
N PHE A 43 -13.71 -0.52 -0.37
CA PHE A 43 -13.33 0.75 -0.97
C PHE A 43 -12.01 0.55 -1.73
N PRO A 44 -12.03 -0.21 -2.84
CA PRO A 44 -10.86 -0.31 -3.70
C PRO A 44 -10.54 1.10 -4.20
N GLU A 45 -9.44 1.64 -3.72
CA GLU A 45 -8.89 2.88 -4.24
C GLU A 45 -8.49 2.55 -5.68
N VAL A 46 -9.13 3.20 -6.65
CA VAL A 46 -8.76 3.09 -8.04
C VAL A 46 -7.37 3.69 -8.12
N GLU A 47 -6.34 2.85 -8.07
CA GLU A 47 -4.99 3.27 -8.43
C GLU A 47 -5.14 3.97 -9.79
N PRO A 48 -4.73 5.24 -9.92
CA PRO A 48 -4.69 5.85 -11.24
C PRO A 48 -3.81 4.90 -12.05
N GLU A 49 -4.37 4.31 -13.10
CA GLU A 49 -3.59 3.51 -14.04
C GLU A 49 -2.41 4.38 -14.45
N ILE A 50 -1.24 4.09 -13.88
CA ILE A 50 0.00 4.62 -14.38
C ILE A 50 0.13 3.90 -15.71
N LYS A 51 -0.46 4.48 -16.76
CA LYS A 51 -0.30 4.01 -18.12
C LYS A 51 1.19 3.98 -18.35
N SER A 52 1.78 2.80 -18.23
CA SER A 52 3.12 2.54 -18.71
C SER A 52 3.08 2.96 -20.17
N THR A 53 3.72 4.08 -20.46
CA THR A 53 3.75 4.72 -21.77
C THR A 53 4.71 3.90 -22.64
N THR A 54 4.35 2.65 -22.88
CA THR A 54 5.00 1.80 -23.86
C THR A 54 4.19 1.90 -25.15
N SER A 55 4.38 3.00 -25.88
CA SER A 55 4.00 3.13 -27.30
C SER A 55 4.47 4.46 -27.88
N VAL A 56 5.77 4.75 -27.76
CA VAL A 56 6.40 5.91 -28.43
C VAL A 56 6.27 5.81 -29.96
N ASP A 57 6.05 4.61 -30.51
CA ASP A 57 5.99 4.38 -31.96
C ASP A 57 4.61 4.64 -32.60
N ASN A 58 3.51 4.48 -31.86
CA ASN A 58 2.15 4.75 -32.38
C ASN A 58 1.79 6.24 -32.35
N ASP A 59 2.44 7.00 -31.47
CA ASP A 59 2.14 8.42 -31.22
C ASP A 59 2.49 9.30 -32.42
N GLU A 60 3.60 9.05 -33.12
CA GLU A 60 4.03 9.86 -34.25
C GLU A 60 3.15 9.64 -35.49
N ALA A 61 2.80 8.39 -35.78
CA ALA A 61 1.85 8.05 -36.85
C ALA A 61 0.46 8.64 -36.57
N GLN A 62 0.00 8.59 -35.32
CA GLN A 62 -1.30 9.13 -34.92
C GLN A 62 -1.31 10.67 -34.98
N ARG A 63 -0.22 11.33 -34.55
CA ARG A 63 -0.05 12.79 -34.67
C ARG A 63 -0.04 13.24 -36.12
N THR A 64 0.70 12.53 -36.98
CA THR A 64 0.77 12.83 -38.41
C THR A 64 -0.60 12.67 -39.08
N ALA A 65 -1.33 11.59 -38.76
CA ALA A 65 -2.68 11.37 -39.25
C ALA A 65 -3.67 12.47 -38.79
N ALA A 66 -3.58 12.90 -37.52
CA ALA A 66 -4.41 13.98 -36.99
C ALA A 66 -4.16 15.32 -37.68
N ILE A 67 -2.89 15.66 -37.95
CA ILE A 67 -2.51 16.88 -38.67
C ILE A 67 -3.06 16.85 -40.11
N ILE A 68 -2.89 15.72 -40.82
CA ILE A 68 -3.40 15.55 -42.19
C ILE A 68 -4.92 15.69 -42.24
N ALA A 69 -5.64 15.10 -41.27
CA ALA A 69 -7.08 15.20 -41.18
C ALA A 69 -7.53 16.67 -40.98
N ALA A 70 -6.89 17.40 -40.07
CA ALA A 70 -7.20 18.80 -39.81
C ALA A 70 -6.96 19.70 -41.03
N VAL A 71 -5.84 19.50 -41.74
CA VAL A 71 -5.52 20.26 -42.96
C VAL A 71 -6.50 19.94 -44.09
N THR A 72 -6.85 18.66 -44.26
CA THR A 72 -7.79 18.23 -45.31
C THR A 72 -9.18 18.80 -45.08
N GLU A 73 -9.66 18.81 -43.83
CA GLU A 73 -10.94 19.41 -43.46
C GLU A 73 -10.95 20.92 -43.71
N PHE A 74 -9.88 21.63 -43.32
CA PHE A 74 -9.77 23.07 -43.58
C PHE A 74 -9.76 23.40 -45.08
N ARG A 75 -9.17 22.54 -45.92
CA ARG A 75 -9.10 22.73 -47.38
C ARG A 75 -10.37 22.35 -48.13
N LYS A 76 -11.28 21.63 -47.47
CA LYS A 76 -12.60 21.25 -48.01
C LYS A 76 -13.67 22.31 -47.72
N LYS A 77 -13.35 23.26 -46.84
CA LYS A 77 -14.10 24.48 -46.58
C LYS A 77 -13.70 25.58 -47.57
#